data_AF-A0AAN0JPZ0-F1
#
_entry.id   AF-A0AAN0JPZ0-F1
#
_cell.length_a   1.000
_cell.length_b   1.000
_cell.length_c   1.000
_cell.angle_alpha   90.00
_cell.angle_beta   90.00
_cell.angle_gamma   90.00
#
_symmetry.space_group_name_H-M   'P 1'
#
loop_
_entity.id
_entity.type
_entity.pdbx_description
1 polymer ?
#
loop_
_entity_poly.entity_id
_entity_poly.type
_entity_poly.pdbx_seq_one_letter_code
_entity_poly.pdbx_strand_id
1 'polypeptide(L)'
;MYNDKMNKKYQQIYFVHQEHSSLADLINRIPPQDQTLLQVTTHTPTLSQTEFEELGNRIGIDLENMTRIHLEAFQTEQDFVNSIDMMIRKDKSDESHCVIFECERAHENGNLISCCRYRLTDKFREAVELGCLNTRFVLLVHLPKKCLKSNFVSFQECPWLCYHVDAIFSTENSVPLNQILSGEVCSMSDIYYDEKDYASINSLASVGDISDNQLFKDYQLLPCTVPQKINLCKRLYLQISKAASNPEQVSQLSQIIPPKILFPLSKDKITFHSQTIRLIKGILRDKESKDNSYAKQKWILDESMNMTKLQEAGTFQNAVVRKFDDIIIPIFAEIISVIDKYSNLKLLSKIETELKQLWLNLYNSDYVTQLIMSKLQSTPDDIFGINAASTKQFFCQFPFSWILNDIVNENCNEDTKDLIKLLKDYDLFKSFENLPGDIISPLARFYVHDFVHLMDTKRQPLEKEYYKVLENCMIAMSGISFSDELDVTSLFQVVVNVQKVYSENKSFFDLFSELIMLVPSTVNKMSLKSNDSNIQILLVEALKEVLDSPFLDVKAPTDK
;
A
#
# COMPACT_ATOMS: atom_id res chain seq x y z
N MET A 1 24.74 -26.18 -15.07
CA MET A 1 25.91 -25.38 -15.50
C MET A 1 25.84 -24.88 -16.95
N TYR A 2 25.74 -25.74 -17.98
CA TYR A 2 25.67 -25.27 -19.39
C TYR A 2 24.34 -24.54 -19.71
N ASN A 3 23.21 -25.04 -19.17
CA ASN A 3 21.90 -24.37 -19.24
C ASN A 3 21.86 -23.04 -18.48
N ASP A 4 22.50 -22.94 -17.31
CA ASP A 4 22.46 -21.72 -16.49
C ASP A 4 23.24 -20.56 -17.14
N LYS A 5 24.36 -20.85 -17.82
CA LYS A 5 25.12 -19.84 -18.57
C LYS A 5 24.34 -19.34 -19.78
N MET A 6 23.67 -20.23 -20.53
CA MET A 6 22.84 -19.83 -21.67
C MET A 6 21.60 -19.05 -21.22
N ASN A 7 20.94 -19.47 -20.14
CA ASN A 7 19.80 -18.75 -19.58
C ASN A 7 20.18 -17.33 -19.15
N LYS A 8 21.31 -17.15 -18.47
CA LYS A 8 21.83 -15.82 -18.13
C LYS A 8 22.16 -14.97 -19.36
N LYS A 9 22.72 -15.58 -20.41
CA LYS A 9 22.99 -14.88 -21.68
C LYS A 9 21.70 -14.38 -22.34
N TYR A 10 20.66 -15.20 -22.42
CA TYR A 10 19.38 -14.78 -23.00
C TYR A 10 18.68 -13.71 -22.15
N GLN A 11 18.75 -13.80 -20.83
CA GLN A 11 18.27 -12.74 -19.93
C GLN A 11 19.01 -11.42 -20.17
N GLN A 12 20.34 -11.44 -20.31
CA GLN A 12 21.10 -10.24 -20.65
C GLN A 12 20.72 -9.65 -22.01
N ILE A 13 20.49 -10.50 -23.02
CA ILE A 13 20.03 -10.01 -24.33
C ILE A 13 18.66 -9.35 -24.19
N TYR A 14 17.71 -10.03 -23.56
CA TYR A 14 16.33 -9.54 -23.46
C TYR A 14 16.20 -8.27 -22.61
N PHE A 15 16.85 -8.19 -21.44
CA PHE A 15 16.66 -7.07 -20.50
C PHE A 15 17.66 -5.92 -20.66
N VAL A 16 18.81 -6.16 -21.28
CA VAL A 16 19.87 -5.13 -21.42
C VAL A 16 20.02 -4.68 -22.87
N HIS A 17 20.07 -5.63 -23.81
CA HIS A 17 20.35 -5.32 -25.21
C HIS A 17 19.09 -4.98 -26.00
N GLN A 18 17.96 -5.61 -25.68
CA GLN A 18 16.67 -5.33 -26.29
C GLN A 18 15.83 -4.39 -25.42
N GLU A 19 14.81 -3.77 -26.01
CA GLU A 19 13.87 -2.89 -25.30
C GLU A 19 12.46 -3.48 -25.34
N HIS A 20 12.01 -3.94 -24.18
CA HIS A 20 10.70 -4.56 -24.00
C HIS A 20 9.90 -3.91 -22.86
N SER A 21 10.41 -2.83 -22.26
CA SER A 21 9.79 -2.23 -21.07
C SER A 21 8.52 -1.44 -21.41
N SER A 22 8.54 -0.66 -22.49
CA SER A 22 7.38 0.09 -22.97
C SER A 22 7.50 0.43 -24.45
N LEU A 23 6.37 0.79 -25.06
CA LEU A 23 6.34 1.21 -26.46
C LEU A 23 7.11 2.52 -26.69
N ALA A 24 6.99 3.47 -25.75
CA ALA A 24 7.69 4.74 -25.81
C ALA A 24 9.22 4.54 -25.79
N ASP A 25 9.71 3.71 -24.87
CA ASP A 25 11.14 3.45 -24.73
C ASP A 25 11.67 2.72 -25.97
N LEU A 26 10.93 1.77 -26.52
CA LEU A 26 11.28 1.09 -27.78
C LEU A 26 11.36 2.06 -28.95
N ILE A 27 10.35 2.94 -29.13
CA ILE A 27 10.33 3.93 -30.22
C ILE A 27 11.49 4.92 -30.09
N ASN A 28 11.83 5.34 -28.87
CA ASN A 28 12.95 6.24 -28.60
C ASN A 28 14.31 5.56 -28.84
N ARG A 29 14.38 4.23 -28.65
CA ARG A 29 15.62 3.47 -28.84
C ARG A 29 15.94 3.20 -30.30
N ILE A 30 14.94 3.16 -31.17
CA ILE A 30 15.11 2.99 -32.62
C ILE A 30 15.35 4.37 -33.25
N PRO A 31 16.53 4.64 -33.83
CA PRO A 31 16.80 5.94 -34.43
C PRO A 31 15.91 6.19 -35.65
N PRO A 32 15.44 7.43 -35.88
CA PRO A 32 14.56 7.77 -37.01
C PRO A 32 15.24 7.60 -38.38
N GLN A 33 16.57 7.55 -38.39
CA GLN A 33 17.39 7.42 -39.59
C GLN A 33 17.39 6.01 -40.17
N ASP A 34 16.95 5.00 -39.42
CA ASP A 34 17.02 3.60 -39.86
C ASP A 34 16.01 3.24 -40.95
N GLN A 35 15.09 4.16 -41.32
CA GLN A 35 14.07 3.96 -42.36
C GLN A 35 13.43 2.57 -42.28
N THR A 36 12.91 2.24 -41.10
CA THR A 36 12.28 0.95 -40.80
C THR A 36 10.81 1.12 -40.46
N LEU A 37 10.02 0.09 -40.78
CA LEU A 37 8.65 -0.05 -40.34
C LEU A 37 8.64 -0.83 -39.02
N LEU A 38 7.99 -0.31 -37.98
CA LEU A 38 7.95 -0.98 -36.69
C LEU A 38 6.64 -1.76 -36.54
N GLN A 39 6.73 -3.07 -36.27
CA GLN A 39 5.59 -3.86 -35.85
C GLN A 39 5.76 -4.26 -34.38
N VAL A 40 4.80 -3.86 -33.55
CA VAL A 40 4.77 -4.21 -32.13
C VAL A 40 3.55 -5.08 -31.84
N THR A 41 3.81 -6.27 -31.32
CA THR A 41 2.75 -7.12 -30.76
C THR A 41 2.64 -6.90 -29.26
N THR A 42 1.42 -6.89 -28.73
CA THR A 42 1.18 -6.68 -27.31
C THR A 42 0.00 -7.51 -26.79
N HIS A 43 -0.07 -7.68 -25.48
CA HIS A 43 -1.23 -8.25 -24.80
C HIS A 43 -2.04 -7.23 -24.01
N THR A 44 -1.63 -5.97 -24.02
CA THR A 44 -2.44 -4.89 -23.47
C THR A 44 -3.74 -4.71 -24.27
N PRO A 45 -4.81 -4.22 -23.64
CA PRO A 45 -5.97 -3.70 -24.35
C PRO A 45 -5.60 -2.54 -25.29
N THR A 46 -6.54 -2.12 -26.12
CA THR A 46 -6.34 -0.94 -26.98
C THR A 46 -6.11 0.32 -26.18
N LEU A 47 -5.34 1.23 -26.77
CA LEU A 47 -4.91 2.46 -26.08
C LEU A 47 -6.12 3.32 -25.73
N SER A 48 -6.20 3.84 -24.52
CA SER A 48 -7.12 4.94 -24.23
C SER A 48 -6.60 6.26 -24.81
N GLN A 49 -7.46 7.28 -24.91
CA GLN A 49 -7.05 8.60 -25.38
C GLN A 49 -5.99 9.22 -24.47
N THR A 50 -6.13 9.04 -23.15
CA THR A 50 -5.17 9.55 -22.15
C THR A 50 -3.82 8.85 -22.26
N GLU A 51 -3.82 7.55 -22.51
CA GLU A 51 -2.60 6.75 -22.74
C GLU A 51 -1.89 7.16 -24.04
N PHE A 52 -2.64 7.48 -25.10
CA PHE A 52 -2.08 7.98 -26.34
C PHE A 52 -1.43 9.36 -26.18
N GLU A 53 -2.04 10.25 -25.40
CA GLU A 53 -1.46 11.55 -25.04
C GLU A 53 -0.19 11.40 -24.19
N GLU A 54 -0.19 10.49 -23.22
CA GLU A 54 1.00 10.16 -22.42
C GLU A 54 2.13 9.60 -23.29
N LEU A 55 1.80 8.76 -24.28
CA LEU A 55 2.78 8.21 -25.23
C LEU A 55 3.49 9.33 -26.01
N GLY A 56 2.75 10.33 -26.51
CA GLY A 56 3.34 11.47 -27.22
C GLY A 56 4.29 12.28 -26.35
N ASN A 57 3.88 12.56 -25.11
CA ASN A 57 4.72 13.24 -24.12
C ASN A 57 6.03 12.47 -23.85
N ARG A 58 5.99 11.13 -23.80
CA ARG A 58 7.17 10.28 -23.54
C ARG A 58 8.11 10.14 -24.73
N ILE A 59 7.58 10.19 -25.96
CA ILE A 59 8.39 10.15 -27.19
C ILE A 59 8.94 11.55 -27.53
N GLY A 60 8.34 12.61 -26.97
CA GLY A 60 8.72 13.99 -27.25
C GLY A 60 8.19 14.49 -28.60
N ILE A 61 7.05 13.95 -29.05
CA ILE A 61 6.36 14.37 -30.27
C ILE A 61 5.04 15.04 -29.86
N ASP A 62 4.81 16.25 -30.36
CA ASP A 62 3.57 16.98 -30.11
C ASP A 62 2.36 16.20 -30.64
N LEU A 63 1.24 16.27 -29.91
CA LEU A 63 0.04 15.51 -30.24
C LEU A 63 -0.50 15.83 -31.65
N GLU A 64 -0.25 17.04 -32.15
CA GLU A 64 -0.62 17.48 -33.51
C GLU A 64 0.10 16.69 -34.61
N ASN A 65 1.31 16.19 -34.30
CA ASN A 65 2.17 15.41 -35.19
C ASN A 65 2.03 13.90 -34.95
N MET A 66 1.14 13.49 -34.05
CA MET A 66 0.80 12.10 -33.81
C MET A 66 -0.56 11.74 -34.41
N THR A 67 -0.61 10.61 -35.11
CA THR A 67 -1.86 10.11 -35.71
C THR A 67 -2.08 8.66 -35.30
N ARG A 68 -3.24 8.37 -34.73
CA ARG A 68 -3.67 7.02 -34.38
C ARG A 68 -4.85 6.61 -35.24
N ILE A 69 -4.79 5.42 -35.84
CA ILE A 69 -5.87 4.90 -36.70
C ILE A 69 -6.05 3.41 -36.47
N HIS A 70 -7.30 3.00 -36.31
CA HIS A 70 -7.69 1.59 -36.28
C HIS A 70 -7.77 1.03 -37.69
N LEU A 71 -7.13 -0.11 -37.96
CA LEU A 71 -7.19 -0.75 -39.27
C LEU A 71 -8.62 -1.15 -39.67
N GLU A 72 -9.44 -1.47 -38.68
CA GLU A 72 -10.85 -1.83 -38.84
C GLU A 72 -11.72 -0.66 -39.32
N ALA A 73 -11.23 0.58 -39.23
CA ALA A 73 -11.96 1.76 -39.68
C ALA A 73 -11.96 1.91 -41.22
N PHE A 74 -11.05 1.24 -41.92
CA PHE A 74 -10.97 1.31 -43.38
C PHE A 74 -11.96 0.35 -44.03
N GLN A 75 -12.84 0.89 -44.87
CA GLN A 75 -13.79 0.08 -45.64
C GLN A 75 -13.17 -0.48 -46.91
N THR A 76 -12.27 0.27 -47.54
CA THR A 76 -11.60 -0.14 -48.77
C THR A 76 -10.08 0.04 -48.67
N GLU A 77 -9.37 -0.78 -49.43
CA GLU A 77 -7.92 -0.67 -49.59
C GLU A 77 -7.49 0.68 -50.17
N GLN A 78 -8.31 1.28 -51.04
CA GLN A 78 -8.02 2.59 -51.62
C GLN A 78 -8.06 3.69 -50.56
N ASP A 79 -9.01 3.64 -49.63
CA ASP A 79 -9.08 4.59 -48.51
C ASP A 79 -7.84 4.51 -47.64
N PHE A 80 -7.37 3.29 -47.37
CA PHE A 80 -6.14 3.05 -46.62
C PHE A 80 -4.92 3.64 -47.33
N VAL A 81 -4.74 3.34 -48.62
CA VAL A 81 -3.61 3.86 -49.42
C VAL A 81 -3.64 5.39 -49.49
N ASN A 82 -4.82 5.98 -49.73
CA ASN A 82 -4.98 7.44 -49.75
C ASN A 82 -4.61 8.08 -48.41
N SER A 83 -4.91 7.42 -47.29
CA SER A 83 -4.53 7.89 -45.95
C SER A 83 -3.01 7.90 -45.75
N ILE A 84 -2.32 6.84 -46.20
CA ILE A 84 -0.85 6.77 -46.14
C ILE A 84 -0.23 7.87 -47.00
N ASP A 85 -0.70 8.04 -48.24
CA ASP A 85 -0.20 9.09 -49.14
C ASP A 85 -0.40 10.50 -48.53
N MET A 86 -1.49 10.73 -47.80
CA MET A 86 -1.73 11.98 -47.10
C MET A 86 -0.74 12.19 -45.95
N MET A 87 -0.42 11.15 -45.18
CA MET A 87 0.52 11.22 -44.06
C MET A 87 1.94 11.46 -44.54
N ILE A 88 2.39 10.74 -45.58
CA ILE A 88 3.70 10.96 -46.20
C ILE A 88 3.79 12.39 -46.76
N ARG A 89 2.71 12.94 -47.33
CA ARG A 89 2.70 14.33 -47.84
C ARG A 89 2.76 15.40 -46.75
N LYS A 90 2.42 15.08 -45.49
CA LYS A 90 2.56 16.02 -44.36
C LYS A 90 4.03 16.25 -43.97
N ASP A 91 4.99 15.46 -44.47
CA ASP A 91 6.45 15.59 -44.28
C ASP A 91 7.11 16.88 -44.84
N LYS A 92 6.34 17.88 -45.26
CA LYS A 92 6.89 19.16 -45.74
C LYS A 92 7.28 20.14 -44.61
N SER A 93 6.97 19.82 -43.36
CA SER A 93 7.55 20.49 -42.18
C SER A 93 8.79 19.72 -41.70
N ASP A 94 9.78 20.40 -41.12
CA ASP A 94 10.97 19.78 -40.51
C ASP A 94 10.64 18.97 -39.23
N GLU A 95 9.36 18.71 -38.96
CA GLU A 95 8.86 18.07 -37.75
C GLU A 95 8.63 16.57 -37.98
N SER A 96 9.14 15.75 -37.05
CA SER A 96 8.97 14.30 -37.08
C SER A 96 7.52 13.92 -36.76
N HIS A 97 6.87 13.19 -37.66
CA HIS A 97 5.51 12.69 -37.46
C HIS A 97 5.53 11.22 -37.01
N CYS A 98 4.55 10.81 -36.19
CA CYS A 98 4.40 9.41 -35.77
C CYS A 98 2.97 8.91 -36.03
N VAL A 99 2.87 7.87 -36.85
CA VAL A 99 1.59 7.24 -37.21
C VAL A 99 1.53 5.85 -36.59
N ILE A 100 0.51 5.61 -35.77
CA ILE A 100 0.23 4.32 -35.15
C ILE A 100 -1.02 3.72 -35.79
N PHE A 101 -0.82 2.65 -36.55
CA PHE A 101 -1.89 1.78 -37.01
C PHE A 101 -2.16 0.71 -35.96
N GLU A 102 -3.35 0.70 -35.40
CA GLU A 102 -3.75 -0.24 -34.36
C GLU A 102 -4.68 -1.31 -34.94
N CYS A 103 -4.47 -2.56 -34.55
CA CYS A 103 -5.31 -3.68 -34.95
C CYS A 103 -5.71 -4.51 -33.73
N GLU A 104 -7.01 -4.60 -33.49
CA GLU A 104 -7.57 -5.49 -32.50
C GLU A 104 -7.63 -6.93 -33.03
N ARG A 105 -7.65 -7.89 -32.11
CA ARG A 105 -7.96 -9.31 -32.38
C ARG A 105 -7.22 -9.85 -33.60
N ALA A 106 -5.89 -9.91 -33.51
CA ALA A 106 -5.04 -10.32 -34.62
C ALA A 106 -5.41 -11.67 -35.28
N HIS A 107 -6.08 -12.57 -34.55
CA HIS A 107 -6.55 -13.86 -35.07
C HIS A 107 -7.78 -13.73 -36.00
N GLU A 108 -8.64 -12.74 -35.78
CA GLU A 108 -9.79 -12.42 -36.64
C GLU A 108 -9.38 -11.53 -37.81
N ASN A 109 -8.48 -10.57 -37.56
CA ASN A 109 -8.10 -9.52 -38.50
C ASN A 109 -6.78 -9.78 -39.24
N GLY A 110 -6.36 -11.05 -39.36
CA GLY A 110 -5.09 -11.41 -39.99
C GLY A 110 -4.96 -10.94 -41.45
N ASN A 111 -6.06 -10.93 -42.21
CA ASN A 111 -6.12 -10.39 -43.56
C ASN A 111 -5.88 -8.88 -43.62
N LEU A 112 -6.44 -8.11 -42.68
CA LEU A 112 -6.21 -6.66 -42.59
C LEU A 112 -4.75 -6.36 -42.26
N ILE A 113 -4.16 -7.12 -41.34
CA ILE A 113 -2.73 -7.01 -40.99
C ILE A 113 -1.86 -7.30 -42.23
N SER A 114 -2.15 -8.37 -42.97
CA SER A 114 -1.42 -8.70 -44.20
C SER A 114 -1.56 -7.62 -45.28
N CYS A 115 -2.77 -7.09 -45.48
CA CYS A 115 -3.03 -6.01 -46.44
C CYS A 115 -2.28 -4.73 -46.05
N CYS A 116 -2.38 -4.32 -44.79
CA CYS A 116 -1.66 -3.19 -44.22
C CYS A 116 -0.15 -3.34 -44.42
N ARG A 117 0.42 -4.49 -44.06
CA ARG A 117 1.85 -4.78 -44.25
C ARG A 117 2.28 -4.59 -45.70
N TYR A 118 1.55 -5.20 -46.63
CA TYR A 118 1.88 -5.14 -48.05
C TYR A 118 1.82 -3.71 -48.60
N ARG A 119 0.71 -3.01 -48.36
CA ARG A 119 0.50 -1.65 -48.90
C ARG A 119 1.36 -0.59 -48.25
N LEU A 120 1.57 -0.70 -46.94
CA LEU A 120 2.47 0.21 -46.25
C LEU A 120 3.92 0.01 -46.71
N THR A 121 4.36 -1.23 -46.93
CA THR A 121 5.72 -1.50 -47.44
C THR A 121 5.94 -0.92 -48.83
N ASP A 122 4.95 -1.07 -49.72
CA ASP A 122 5.00 -0.54 -51.09
C ASP A 122 5.14 0.99 -51.08
N LYS A 123 4.27 1.67 -50.33
CA LYS A 123 4.29 3.13 -50.18
C LYS A 123 5.49 3.67 -49.43
N PHE A 124 5.94 2.94 -48.41
CA PHE A 124 7.14 3.28 -47.67
C PHE A 124 8.38 3.27 -48.57
N ARG A 125 8.52 2.25 -49.42
CA ARG A 125 9.64 2.16 -50.37
C ARG A 125 9.62 3.30 -51.37
N GLU A 126 8.45 3.60 -51.93
CA GLU A 126 8.25 4.75 -52.83
C GLU A 126 8.71 6.07 -52.17
N ALA A 127 8.32 6.31 -50.92
CA ALA A 127 8.69 7.52 -50.18
C ALA A 127 10.17 7.60 -49.82
N VAL A 128 10.79 6.47 -49.45
CA VAL A 128 12.22 6.38 -49.16
C VAL A 128 13.06 6.67 -50.41
N GLU A 129 12.70 6.12 -51.57
CA GLU A 129 13.38 6.39 -52.84
C GLU A 129 13.31 7.87 -53.25
N LEU A 130 12.20 8.54 -52.91
CA LEU A 130 12.00 9.96 -53.13
C LEU A 130 12.69 10.85 -52.08
N GLY A 131 13.30 10.27 -51.03
CA GLY A 131 13.94 11.00 -49.94
C GLY A 131 12.98 11.84 -49.09
N CYS A 132 11.69 11.50 -49.09
CA CYS A 132 10.61 12.30 -48.52
C CYS A 132 10.01 11.66 -47.25
N LEU A 133 10.83 11.04 -46.39
CA LEU A 133 10.33 10.27 -45.23
C LEU A 133 10.86 10.83 -43.90
N ASN A 134 10.06 11.70 -43.27
CA ASN A 134 10.19 12.13 -41.87
C ASN A 134 9.11 11.49 -40.96
N THR A 135 8.15 10.77 -41.56
CA THR A 135 7.09 10.07 -40.84
C THR A 135 7.51 8.66 -40.39
N ARG A 136 7.33 8.38 -39.10
CA ARG A 136 7.51 7.06 -38.50
C ARG A 136 6.20 6.29 -38.48
N PHE A 137 6.20 5.07 -39.02
CA PHE A 137 5.05 4.18 -39.01
C PHE A 137 5.22 3.03 -38.01
N VAL A 138 4.22 2.87 -37.14
CA VAL A 138 4.14 1.79 -36.15
C VAL A 138 2.85 1.01 -36.35
N LEU A 139 2.96 -0.30 -36.58
CA LEU A 139 1.84 -1.24 -36.60
C LEU A 139 1.74 -1.92 -35.23
N LEU A 140 0.73 -1.53 -34.45
CA LEU A 140 0.44 -2.07 -33.13
C LEU A 140 -0.64 -3.16 -33.24
N VAL A 141 -0.29 -4.38 -32.82
CA VAL A 141 -1.15 -5.57 -32.96
C VAL A 141 -1.47 -6.15 -31.60
N HIS A 142 -2.76 -6.19 -31.26
CA HIS A 142 -3.24 -6.73 -29.97
C HIS A 142 -3.53 -8.23 -30.07
N LEU A 143 -2.80 -9.02 -29.26
CA LEU A 143 -2.88 -10.47 -29.21
C LEU A 143 -3.75 -10.96 -28.04
N PRO A 144 -4.69 -11.90 -28.27
CA PRO A 144 -5.50 -12.46 -27.19
C PRO A 144 -4.68 -13.42 -26.31
N LYS A 145 -4.67 -13.23 -24.98
CA LYS A 145 -4.09 -14.22 -24.05
C LYS A 145 -4.96 -15.46 -23.83
N LYS A 146 -6.28 -15.36 -24.05
CA LYS A 146 -7.22 -16.48 -23.84
C LYS A 146 -7.02 -17.64 -24.84
N CYS A 147 -6.30 -17.42 -25.94
CA CYS A 147 -6.04 -18.44 -26.94
C CYS A 147 -4.65 -19.07 -26.72
N LEU A 148 -4.60 -20.25 -26.09
CA LEU A 148 -3.36 -21.03 -25.85
C LEU A 148 -2.57 -21.37 -27.13
N LYS A 149 -3.18 -21.22 -28.31
CA LYS A 149 -2.55 -21.36 -29.62
C LYS A 149 -2.93 -20.18 -30.48
N SER A 150 -2.15 -19.11 -30.42
CA SER A 150 -2.24 -18.05 -31.42
C SER A 150 -1.50 -18.53 -32.67
N ASN A 151 -2.19 -18.68 -33.79
CA ASN A 151 -1.57 -18.95 -35.09
C ASN A 151 -1.04 -17.66 -35.75
N PHE A 152 -0.81 -16.61 -34.96
CA PHE A 152 -0.35 -15.33 -35.48
C PHE A 152 1.13 -15.41 -35.86
N VAL A 153 1.42 -15.14 -37.13
CA VAL A 153 2.78 -15.07 -37.66
C VAL A 153 3.22 -13.61 -37.63
N SER A 154 4.08 -13.30 -36.64
CA SER A 154 4.58 -11.93 -36.42
C SER A 154 5.79 -11.60 -37.30
N PHE A 155 6.70 -12.56 -37.51
CA PHE A 155 7.99 -12.29 -38.16
C PHE A 155 7.80 -11.86 -39.61
N GLN A 156 8.39 -10.72 -39.95
CA GLN A 156 8.47 -10.16 -41.30
C GLN A 156 9.94 -9.85 -41.61
N GLU A 157 10.27 -9.85 -42.90
CA GLU A 157 11.59 -9.46 -43.38
C GLU A 157 11.68 -7.93 -43.53
N CYS A 158 12.89 -7.42 -43.78
CA CYS A 158 13.16 -6.01 -44.05
C CYS A 158 12.15 -5.45 -45.08
N PRO A 159 11.53 -4.26 -44.84
CA PRO A 159 11.91 -3.21 -43.89
C PRO A 159 11.27 -3.30 -42.49
N TRP A 160 10.63 -4.42 -42.13
CA TRP A 160 9.92 -4.55 -40.86
C TRP A 160 10.84 -4.96 -39.70
N LEU A 161 10.82 -4.16 -38.63
CA LEU A 161 11.34 -4.53 -37.32
C LEU A 161 10.19 -5.06 -36.46
N CYS A 162 10.25 -6.32 -36.05
CA CYS A 162 9.18 -6.98 -35.31
C CYS A 162 9.57 -7.17 -33.84
N TYR A 163 8.83 -6.54 -32.92
CA TYR A 163 9.01 -6.64 -31.48
C TYR A 163 7.75 -7.13 -30.77
N HIS A 164 7.94 -7.73 -29.59
CA HIS A 164 6.86 -7.99 -28.64
C HIS A 164 7.06 -7.11 -27.41
N VAL A 165 6.05 -6.33 -27.05
CA VAL A 165 6.02 -5.51 -25.84
C VAL A 165 4.76 -5.91 -25.08
N ASP A 166 4.94 -6.72 -24.04
CA ASP A 166 3.82 -7.30 -23.29
C ASP A 166 2.96 -6.20 -22.63
N ALA A 167 3.60 -5.18 -22.04
CA ALA A 167 2.96 -3.98 -21.50
C ALA A 167 3.42 -2.72 -22.24
N ILE A 168 2.52 -2.05 -22.97
CA ILE A 168 2.84 -0.83 -23.74
C ILE A 168 3.25 0.32 -22.82
N PHE A 169 2.68 0.40 -21.61
CA PHE A 169 2.99 1.41 -20.61
C PHE A 169 3.67 0.81 -19.38
N SER A 170 4.78 1.42 -19.00
CA SER A 170 5.38 1.24 -17.69
C SER A 170 4.51 1.98 -16.68
N THR A 171 3.53 1.31 -16.07
CA THR A 171 2.76 1.92 -14.97
C THR A 171 3.71 2.34 -13.85
N GLU A 172 3.60 3.54 -13.28
CA GLU A 172 4.41 3.95 -12.10
C GLU A 172 4.28 3.01 -10.87
N ASN A 173 3.26 2.14 -10.89
CA ASN A 173 3.01 1.08 -9.91
C ASN A 173 3.69 -0.25 -10.27
N SER A 174 4.54 -0.28 -11.30
CA SER A 174 5.18 -1.49 -11.79
C SER A 174 6.24 -1.97 -10.81
N VAL A 175 6.08 -3.21 -10.37
CA VAL A 175 7.17 -3.98 -9.78
C VAL A 175 8.35 -3.96 -10.78
N PRO A 176 9.61 -3.75 -10.35
CA PRO A 176 10.74 -3.49 -11.25
C PRO A 176 11.19 -4.79 -11.90
N LEU A 177 10.38 -5.28 -12.84
CA LEU A 177 10.55 -6.58 -13.49
C LEU A 177 11.95 -6.75 -14.07
N ASN A 178 12.54 -5.68 -14.62
CA ASN A 178 13.89 -5.74 -15.18
C ASN A 178 14.94 -6.03 -14.10
N GLN A 179 14.86 -5.39 -12.92
CA GLN A 179 15.80 -5.62 -11.80
C GLN A 179 15.59 -6.99 -11.17
N ILE A 180 14.34 -7.44 -11.15
CA ILE A 180 14.03 -8.74 -10.61
C ILE A 180 14.50 -9.82 -11.58
N LEU A 181 14.19 -9.73 -12.86
CA LEU A 181 14.58 -10.74 -13.85
C LEU A 181 16.08 -10.69 -14.19
N SER A 182 16.78 -9.58 -13.92
CA SER A 182 18.24 -9.48 -14.02
C SER A 182 19.00 -10.14 -12.86
N GLY A 183 18.32 -10.47 -11.76
CA GLY A 183 18.94 -11.08 -10.58
C GLY A 183 19.32 -10.10 -9.46
N GLU A 184 19.13 -8.80 -9.65
CA GLU A 184 19.44 -7.78 -8.64
C GLU A 184 18.51 -7.86 -7.43
N VAL A 185 17.23 -8.17 -7.68
CA VAL A 185 16.23 -8.41 -6.63
C VAL A 185 15.90 -9.91 -6.61
N CYS A 186 16.34 -10.59 -5.55
CA CYS A 186 16.21 -12.05 -5.45
C CYS A 186 14.95 -12.50 -4.69
N SER A 187 14.49 -11.67 -3.75
CA SER A 187 13.37 -11.96 -2.86
C SER A 187 12.29 -10.88 -2.95
N MET A 188 11.09 -11.20 -2.47
CA MET A 188 9.98 -10.26 -2.43
C MET A 188 10.19 -9.21 -1.33
N SER A 189 10.92 -9.57 -0.27
CA SER A 189 11.34 -8.64 0.78
C SER A 189 12.34 -7.59 0.30
N ASP A 190 13.19 -7.91 -0.68
CA ASP A 190 14.18 -6.98 -1.26
C ASP A 190 13.56 -5.89 -2.15
N ILE A 191 12.32 -6.07 -2.59
CA ILE A 191 11.54 -5.06 -3.32
C ILE A 191 11.28 -3.83 -2.42
N TYR A 192 11.20 -4.05 -1.10
CA TYR A 192 10.96 -3.04 -0.09
C TYR A 192 12.29 -2.52 0.48
N TYR A 193 12.75 -1.37 -0.03
CA TYR A 193 13.96 -0.71 0.46
C TYR A 193 13.67 0.09 1.73
N ASP A 194 14.49 -0.13 2.77
CA ASP A 194 14.65 0.82 3.88
C ASP A 194 15.76 1.81 3.48
N GLU A 195 15.61 3.11 3.74
CA GLU A 195 16.61 4.12 3.36
C GLU A 195 17.97 3.91 4.06
N LYS A 196 17.99 3.13 5.14
CA LYS A 196 19.26 2.67 5.75
C LYS A 196 20.05 1.74 4.84
N ASP A 197 19.40 1.03 3.91
CA ASP A 197 20.06 0.16 2.91
C ASP A 197 20.72 0.98 1.77
N TYR A 198 20.29 2.23 1.55
CA TYR A 198 20.84 3.11 0.50
C TYR A 198 22.30 3.53 0.77
N ALA A 199 22.70 3.65 2.04
CA ALA A 199 24.07 4.02 2.39
C ALA A 199 25.07 2.91 2.09
N SER A 200 24.64 1.65 2.12
CA SER A 200 25.48 0.47 1.91
C SER A 200 25.63 0.08 0.44
N ILE A 201 24.63 0.35 -0.40
CA ILE A 201 24.66 -0.04 -1.83
C ILE A 201 25.54 0.90 -2.65
N ASN A 202 25.61 2.19 -2.30
CA ASN A 202 26.49 3.14 -2.99
C ASN A 202 28.00 2.85 -2.79
N SER A 203 28.39 1.98 -1.84
CA SER A 203 29.79 1.56 -1.68
C SER A 203 30.15 0.27 -2.44
N LEU A 204 29.18 -0.39 -3.09
CA LEU A 204 29.37 -1.66 -3.82
C LEU A 204 29.22 -1.52 -5.34
N ALA A 205 28.96 -0.31 -5.85
CA ALA A 205 28.85 -0.02 -7.28
C ALA A 205 30.21 0.10 -8.02
N SER A 206 31.29 -0.42 -7.43
CA SER A 206 32.56 -0.62 -8.13
C SER A 206 33.05 -2.05 -7.90
N VAL A 207 33.61 -2.62 -8.96
CA VAL A 207 34.17 -3.98 -9.09
C VAL A 207 33.22 -4.99 -9.75
N GLY A 208 33.51 -5.22 -11.03
CA GLY A 208 32.95 -6.30 -11.82
C GLY A 208 33.43 -6.24 -13.27
N ASP A 209 34.74 -6.40 -13.49
CA ASP A 209 35.33 -6.62 -14.81
C ASP A 209 34.61 -7.76 -15.55
N ILE A 210 34.08 -7.45 -16.74
CA ILE A 210 33.77 -8.47 -17.75
C ILE A 210 34.40 -8.01 -19.07
N SER A 211 35.68 -8.32 -19.21
CA SER A 211 36.34 -8.43 -20.50
C SER A 211 35.76 -9.66 -21.23
N ASP A 212 34.79 -9.44 -22.12
CA ASP A 212 34.49 -10.29 -23.28
C ASP A 212 33.44 -9.59 -24.19
N ASN A 213 33.75 -8.36 -24.60
CA ASN A 213 32.94 -7.55 -25.53
C ASN A 213 33.62 -7.42 -26.90
N GLN A 214 33.71 -8.51 -27.67
CA GLN A 214 34.25 -8.45 -29.04
C GLN A 214 33.42 -9.11 -30.15
N LEU A 215 32.17 -9.54 -29.93
CA LEU A 215 31.42 -10.21 -31.03
C LEU A 215 30.03 -9.68 -31.40
N PHE A 216 29.55 -8.56 -30.84
CA PHE A 216 28.30 -7.95 -31.30
C PHE A 216 28.44 -6.43 -31.39
N LYS A 217 29.05 -5.96 -32.49
CA LYS A 217 29.14 -4.53 -32.83
C LYS A 217 28.05 -4.06 -33.80
N ASP A 218 27.19 -4.95 -34.30
CA ASP A 218 26.39 -4.59 -35.49
C ASP A 218 24.93 -4.23 -35.22
N TYR A 219 24.45 -4.23 -33.97
CA TYR A 219 23.13 -3.68 -33.60
C TYR A 219 23.16 -3.11 -32.17
N GLN A 220 23.85 -1.97 -32.00
CA GLN A 220 23.99 -1.31 -30.69
C GLN A 220 22.80 -0.40 -30.41
N LEU A 221 21.80 -0.94 -29.72
CA LEU A 221 20.81 -0.12 -29.02
C LEU A 221 21.45 0.50 -27.75
N LEU A 222 21.09 1.75 -27.41
CA LEU A 222 21.61 2.50 -26.25
C LEU A 222 21.53 1.70 -24.92
N PRO A 223 22.45 1.91 -23.96
CA PRO A 223 22.41 1.23 -22.65
C PRO A 223 21.15 1.57 -21.86
N CYS A 224 20.57 0.58 -21.17
CA CYS A 224 19.42 0.80 -20.27
C CYS A 224 19.74 1.83 -19.18
N THR A 225 18.77 2.71 -18.93
CA THR A 225 18.81 3.75 -17.90
C THR A 225 18.62 3.21 -16.48
N VAL A 226 19.00 4.06 -15.52
CA VAL A 226 19.01 3.93 -14.05
C VAL A 226 17.85 3.08 -13.50
N PRO A 227 18.09 2.24 -12.47
CA PRO A 227 17.07 1.40 -11.84
C PRO A 227 15.76 2.17 -11.55
N GLN A 228 14.64 1.67 -12.07
CA GLN A 228 13.30 2.14 -11.72
C GLN A 228 13.07 2.03 -10.21
N LYS A 229 12.78 3.17 -9.58
CA LYS A 229 12.42 3.25 -8.17
C LYS A 229 10.93 2.95 -8.04
N ILE A 230 10.58 1.98 -7.20
CA ILE A 230 9.18 1.73 -6.86
C ILE A 230 8.67 2.89 -6.02
N ASN A 231 7.57 3.50 -6.44
CA ASN A 231 6.84 4.43 -5.58
C ASN A 231 6.06 3.64 -4.52
N LEU A 232 6.77 3.18 -3.49
CA LEU A 232 6.24 2.38 -2.37
C LEU A 232 5.08 3.09 -1.67
N CYS A 233 5.13 4.42 -1.66
CA CYS A 233 4.11 5.33 -1.16
C CYS A 233 2.75 5.22 -1.88
N LYS A 234 2.75 5.36 -3.22
CA LYS A 234 1.54 5.22 -4.04
C LYS A 234 1.01 3.80 -3.97
N ARG A 235 1.91 2.81 -3.92
CA ARG A 235 1.54 1.40 -3.76
C ARG A 235 0.90 1.13 -2.40
N LEU A 236 1.50 1.63 -1.32
CA LEU A 236 0.98 1.57 0.05
C LEU A 236 -0.44 2.16 0.11
N TYR A 237 -0.64 3.33 -0.47
CA TYR A 237 -1.97 3.96 -0.55
C TYR A 237 -2.99 3.08 -1.28
N LEU A 238 -2.62 2.45 -2.40
CA LEU A 238 -3.49 1.52 -3.13
C LEU A 238 -3.77 0.24 -2.33
N GLN A 239 -2.81 -0.27 -1.57
CA GLN A 239 -3.08 -1.44 -0.70
C GLN A 239 -4.02 -1.07 0.43
N ILE A 240 -3.85 0.12 1.00
CA ILE A 240 -4.74 0.62 2.04
C ILE A 240 -6.17 0.75 1.56
N SER A 241 -6.38 1.32 0.37
CA SER A 241 -7.73 1.44 -0.19
C SER A 241 -8.37 0.09 -0.49
N LYS A 242 -7.58 -0.93 -0.83
CA LYS A 242 -8.05 -2.31 -1.07
C LYS A 242 -8.23 -3.12 0.22
N ALA A 243 -7.40 -2.88 1.24
CA ALA A 243 -7.39 -3.63 2.49
C ALA A 243 -8.41 -3.10 3.52
N ALA A 244 -8.77 -1.82 3.44
CA ALA A 244 -9.74 -1.23 4.34
C ALA A 244 -11.16 -1.78 4.07
N SER A 245 -11.76 -2.36 5.10
CA SER A 245 -13.10 -2.98 5.02
C SER A 245 -14.25 -1.96 4.92
N ASN A 246 -14.01 -0.68 5.21
CA ASN A 246 -15.02 0.38 5.20
C ASN A 246 -14.50 1.67 4.50
N PRO A 247 -15.29 2.32 3.63
CA PRO A 247 -14.94 3.61 3.04
C PRO A 247 -14.59 4.71 4.06
N GLU A 248 -15.11 4.69 5.28
CA GLU A 248 -14.71 5.65 6.33
C GLU A 248 -13.26 5.46 6.78
N GLN A 249 -12.75 4.22 6.83
CA GLN A 249 -11.34 3.94 7.13
C GLN A 249 -10.45 4.37 5.97
N VAL A 250 -10.88 4.15 4.72
CA VAL A 250 -10.18 4.67 3.52
C VAL A 250 -10.10 6.19 3.58
N SER A 251 -11.20 6.87 3.90
CA SER A 251 -11.25 8.33 4.03
C SER A 251 -10.33 8.81 5.15
N GLN A 252 -10.35 8.18 6.32
CA GLN A 252 -9.48 8.52 7.44
C GLN A 252 -8.01 8.28 7.10
N LEU A 253 -7.67 7.13 6.55
CA LEU A 253 -6.30 6.80 6.11
C LEU A 253 -5.84 7.74 4.99
N SER A 254 -6.71 8.15 4.06
CA SER A 254 -6.38 9.17 3.05
C SER A 254 -6.16 10.57 3.64
N GLN A 255 -6.80 10.88 4.78
CA GLN A 255 -6.63 12.14 5.54
C GLN A 255 -5.41 12.10 6.48
N ILE A 256 -5.06 10.92 7.01
CA ILE A 256 -3.95 10.64 7.95
C ILE A 256 -2.65 10.32 7.22
N ILE A 257 -2.76 9.84 5.99
CA ILE A 257 -1.69 9.71 5.00
C ILE A 257 -1.92 10.81 3.96
N PRO A 258 -1.81 12.12 4.31
CA PRO A 258 -1.72 13.13 3.31
C PRO A 258 -0.61 12.77 2.34
N PRO A 259 -0.75 13.10 1.04
CA PRO A 259 0.38 13.13 0.12
C PRO A 259 1.55 14.00 0.63
N LYS A 260 1.33 14.83 1.67
CA LYS A 260 2.33 15.64 2.39
C LYS A 260 2.97 15.01 3.64
N ILE A 261 2.41 13.95 4.27
CA ILE A 261 3.09 13.24 5.38
C ILE A 261 4.16 12.27 4.86
N LEU A 262 4.24 12.09 3.55
CA LEU A 262 5.24 11.30 2.86
C LEU A 262 6.58 12.02 2.60
N PHE A 263 6.68 13.33 2.80
CA PHE A 263 7.89 14.08 2.45
C PHE A 263 8.10 15.22 3.46
N PRO A 264 9.06 15.09 4.39
CA PRO A 264 10.44 14.79 4.08
C PRO A 264 11.00 13.52 4.74
N LEU A 265 11.77 12.78 3.95
CA LEU A 265 12.94 12.03 4.36
C LEU A 265 13.88 12.91 5.23
N SER A 266 13.58 13.09 6.51
CA SER A 266 14.66 13.41 7.44
C SER A 266 15.31 12.09 7.78
N LYS A 267 16.59 11.93 7.42
CA LYS A 267 17.44 10.77 7.74
C LYS A 267 17.42 10.37 9.24
N ASP A 268 16.93 11.29 10.08
CA ASP A 268 16.99 11.22 11.53
C ASP A 268 15.62 11.04 12.23
N LYS A 269 14.48 10.91 11.52
CA LYS A 269 13.15 10.74 12.18
C LYS A 269 12.36 9.53 11.65
N ILE A 270 11.74 8.81 12.59
CA ILE A 270 10.82 7.70 12.33
C ILE A 270 9.55 8.24 11.66
N THR A 271 9.12 7.64 10.55
CA THR A 271 7.86 7.95 9.87
C THR A 271 6.95 6.72 9.84
N PHE A 272 5.65 6.95 9.65
CA PHE A 272 4.69 5.86 9.46
C PHE A 272 5.09 4.96 8.29
N HIS A 273 5.53 5.56 7.18
CA HIS A 273 6.00 4.85 6.00
C HIS A 273 7.22 3.99 6.32
N SER A 274 8.29 4.56 6.88
CA SER A 274 9.53 3.82 7.16
C SER A 274 9.30 2.62 8.07
N GLN A 275 8.48 2.78 9.12
CA GLN A 275 8.20 1.68 10.04
C GLN A 275 7.33 0.58 9.39
N THR A 276 6.34 0.98 8.60
CA THR A 276 5.47 0.01 7.91
C THR A 276 6.26 -0.81 6.88
N ILE A 277 7.18 -0.18 6.15
CA ILE A 277 8.08 -0.86 5.21
C ILE A 277 9.00 -1.84 5.93
N ARG A 278 9.60 -1.42 7.06
CA ARG A 278 10.44 -2.30 7.91
C ARG A 278 9.66 -3.53 8.38
N LEU A 279 8.43 -3.36 8.85
CA LEU A 279 7.57 -4.47 9.30
C LEU A 279 7.28 -5.45 8.16
N ILE A 280 6.82 -4.95 7.01
CA ILE A 280 6.52 -5.80 5.84
C ILE A 280 7.75 -6.56 5.40
N LYS A 281 8.91 -5.90 5.34
CA LYS A 281 10.19 -6.53 5.00
C LYS A 281 10.53 -7.66 5.98
N GLY A 282 10.37 -7.42 7.29
CA GLY A 282 10.57 -8.44 8.32
C GLY A 282 9.63 -9.64 8.15
N ILE A 283 8.34 -9.38 7.97
CA ILE A 283 7.31 -10.42 7.75
C ILE A 283 7.61 -11.25 6.52
N LEU A 284 7.99 -10.61 5.41
CA LEU A 284 8.33 -11.31 4.17
C LEU A 284 9.59 -12.15 4.34
N ARG A 285 10.64 -11.63 4.99
CA ARG A 285 11.87 -12.40 5.28
C ARG A 285 11.60 -13.63 6.13
N ASP A 286 10.74 -13.51 7.14
CA ASP A 286 10.35 -14.63 7.99
C ASP A 286 9.57 -15.69 7.20
N LYS A 287 8.65 -15.27 6.33
CA LYS A 287 7.91 -16.18 5.44
C LYS A 287 8.86 -16.87 4.45
N GLU A 288 9.76 -16.13 3.83
CA GLU A 288 10.75 -16.62 2.87
C GLU A 288 11.73 -17.62 3.53
N SER A 289 12.14 -17.35 4.78
CA SER A 289 13.02 -18.22 5.55
C SER A 289 12.37 -19.55 5.92
N LYS A 290 11.06 -19.56 6.20
CA LYS A 290 10.29 -20.77 6.52
C LYS A 290 10.03 -21.66 5.30
N ASP A 291 9.99 -21.09 4.10
CA ASP A 291 9.64 -21.80 2.86
C ASP A 291 10.79 -22.70 2.33
N ASN A 292 11.96 -22.72 3.00
CA ASN A 292 13.13 -23.57 2.68
C ASN A 292 13.53 -23.61 1.19
N SER A 293 13.12 -22.59 0.42
CA SER A 293 13.34 -22.54 -1.02
C SER A 293 14.69 -21.90 -1.30
N TYR A 294 15.72 -22.73 -1.51
CA TYR A 294 17.04 -22.30 -1.97
C TYR A 294 17.03 -21.67 -3.39
N ALA A 295 15.90 -21.74 -4.10
CA ALA A 295 15.75 -21.16 -5.43
C ALA A 295 15.43 -19.66 -5.32
N LYS A 296 16.43 -18.82 -5.61
CA LYS A 296 16.26 -17.37 -5.85
C LYS A 296 15.13 -17.18 -6.89
N GLN A 297 14.21 -16.23 -6.64
CA GLN A 297 13.14 -15.83 -7.57
C GLN A 297 12.10 -16.91 -7.92
N LYS A 298 12.01 -18.01 -7.15
CA LYS A 298 11.01 -19.06 -7.37
C LYS A 298 9.58 -18.51 -7.52
N TRP A 299 9.21 -17.52 -6.70
CA TRP A 299 7.88 -16.91 -6.73
C TRP A 299 7.49 -16.32 -8.10
N ILE A 300 8.48 -15.88 -8.88
CA ILE A 300 8.30 -15.30 -10.23
C ILE A 300 8.25 -16.39 -11.27
N LEU A 301 9.10 -17.40 -11.12
CA LEU A 301 9.07 -18.58 -11.96
C LEU A 301 7.70 -19.24 -11.86
N ASP A 302 7.22 -19.46 -10.64
CA ASP A 302 5.89 -20.01 -10.37
C ASP A 302 4.78 -19.14 -11.00
N GLU A 303 4.88 -17.81 -10.89
CA GLU A 303 3.89 -16.89 -11.46
C GLU A 303 3.94 -16.87 -13.00
N SER A 304 5.13 -16.96 -13.60
CA SER A 304 5.31 -17.06 -15.06
C SER A 304 4.88 -18.40 -15.64
N MET A 305 4.87 -19.48 -14.83
CA MET A 305 4.33 -20.78 -15.22
C MET A 305 2.82 -20.87 -15.00
N ASN A 306 2.22 -19.92 -14.27
CA ASN A 306 0.80 -19.93 -13.97
C ASN A 306 -0.03 -19.31 -15.10
N MET A 307 -0.36 -20.14 -16.10
CA MET A 307 -1.05 -19.69 -17.31
C MET A 307 -2.43 -19.05 -17.03
N THR A 308 -3.19 -19.53 -16.04
CA THR A 308 -4.51 -18.97 -15.73
C THR A 308 -4.39 -17.54 -15.21
N LYS A 309 -3.45 -17.30 -14.30
CA LYS A 309 -3.18 -15.96 -13.78
C LYS A 309 -2.66 -15.01 -14.85
N LEU A 310 -1.78 -15.48 -15.74
CA LEU A 310 -1.31 -14.68 -16.89
C LEU A 310 -2.46 -14.25 -17.80
N GLN A 311 -3.43 -15.16 -18.02
CA GLN A 311 -4.61 -14.89 -18.84
C GLN A 311 -5.56 -13.88 -18.18
N GLU A 312 -5.79 -14.01 -16.87
CA GLU A 312 -6.62 -13.08 -16.10
C GLU A 312 -5.99 -11.70 -15.98
N ALA A 313 -4.65 -11.63 -15.88
CA ALA A 313 -3.91 -10.39 -15.70
C ALA A 313 -3.69 -9.60 -17.00
N GLY A 314 -3.76 -10.25 -18.16
CA GLY A 314 -3.55 -9.63 -19.46
C GLY A 314 -2.08 -9.38 -19.77
N THR A 315 -1.26 -8.89 -18.84
CA THR A 315 0.20 -8.74 -18.97
C THR A 315 0.91 -9.49 -17.84
N PHE A 316 2.15 -9.93 -18.08
CA PHE A 316 3.00 -10.52 -17.04
C PHE A 316 3.28 -9.52 -15.93
N GLN A 317 3.50 -8.25 -16.27
CA GLN A 317 3.61 -7.17 -15.30
C GLN A 317 2.40 -7.08 -14.38
N ASN A 318 1.18 -7.13 -14.93
CA ASN A 318 -0.03 -7.13 -14.13
C ASN A 318 -0.16 -8.41 -13.28
N ALA A 319 0.28 -9.57 -13.78
CA ALA A 319 0.24 -10.82 -13.02
C ALA A 319 1.17 -10.73 -11.80
N VAL A 320 2.39 -10.23 -11.99
CA VAL A 320 3.35 -9.99 -10.90
C VAL A 320 2.81 -8.96 -9.89
N VAL A 321 2.21 -7.87 -10.37
CA VAL A 321 1.56 -6.85 -9.52
C VAL A 321 0.42 -7.45 -8.70
N ARG A 322 -0.41 -8.33 -9.29
CA ARG A 322 -1.51 -9.02 -8.59
C ARG A 322 -0.97 -10.02 -7.57
N LYS A 323 0.00 -10.83 -7.94
CA LYS A 323 0.68 -11.76 -7.01
C LYS A 323 1.26 -11.02 -5.81
N PHE A 324 1.80 -9.83 -6.04
CA PHE A 324 2.28 -8.96 -4.99
C PHE A 324 1.13 -8.44 -4.11
N ASP A 325 0.03 -7.99 -4.71
CA ASP A 325 -1.18 -7.58 -3.98
C ASP A 325 -1.73 -8.71 -3.11
N ASP A 326 -1.82 -9.92 -3.64
CA ASP A 326 -2.35 -11.10 -2.93
C ASP A 326 -1.57 -11.40 -1.65
N ILE A 327 -0.27 -11.11 -1.62
CA ILE A 327 0.59 -11.36 -0.45
C ILE A 327 0.57 -10.18 0.51
N ILE A 328 0.58 -8.97 -0.02
CA ILE A 328 0.81 -7.74 0.73
C ILE A 328 -0.49 -7.19 1.33
N ILE A 329 -1.62 -7.29 0.64
CA ILE A 329 -2.94 -6.84 1.13
C ILE A 329 -3.30 -7.50 2.47
N PRO A 330 -3.20 -8.84 2.64
CA PRO A 330 -3.50 -9.48 3.92
C PRO A 330 -2.56 -9.03 5.04
N ILE A 331 -1.27 -8.85 4.73
CA ILE A 331 -0.29 -8.33 5.70
C ILE A 331 -0.68 -6.92 6.15
N PHE A 332 -1.04 -6.05 5.21
CA PHE A 332 -1.51 -4.71 5.54
C PHE A 332 -2.80 -4.71 6.35
N ALA A 333 -3.77 -5.52 5.97
CA ALA A 333 -5.03 -5.63 6.70
C ALA A 333 -4.78 -5.99 8.16
N GLU A 334 -3.84 -6.90 8.43
CA GLU A 334 -3.46 -7.28 9.79
C GLU A 334 -2.72 -6.17 10.54
N ILE A 335 -1.78 -5.49 9.88
CA ILE A 335 -1.10 -4.32 10.46
C ILE A 335 -2.14 -3.27 10.88
N ILE A 336 -3.07 -2.91 9.98
CA ILE A 336 -4.13 -1.93 10.24
C ILE A 336 -5.07 -2.41 11.36
N SER A 337 -5.46 -3.69 11.36
CA SER A 337 -6.29 -4.30 12.40
C SER A 337 -5.69 -4.15 13.80
N VAL A 338 -4.36 -4.27 13.92
CA VAL A 338 -3.65 -4.06 15.18
C VAL A 338 -3.55 -2.58 15.53
N ILE A 339 -3.12 -1.73 14.60
CA ILE A 339 -2.77 -0.33 14.93
C ILE A 339 -3.95 0.63 14.96
N ASP A 340 -5.08 0.30 14.33
CA ASP A 340 -6.29 1.14 14.27
C ASP A 340 -7.41 0.65 15.21
N LYS A 341 -7.09 -0.24 16.15
CA LYS A 341 -8.02 -0.62 17.21
C LYS A 341 -8.51 0.65 17.91
N TYR A 342 -9.83 0.80 18.07
CA TYR A 342 -10.47 1.98 18.68
C TYR A 342 -10.14 3.31 17.98
N SER A 343 -10.01 3.29 16.64
CA SER A 343 -9.71 4.46 15.81
C SER A 343 -8.43 5.20 16.18
N ASN A 344 -7.43 4.48 16.68
CA ASN A 344 -6.15 5.02 17.12
C ASN A 344 -5.39 5.79 16.03
N LEU A 345 -5.62 5.50 14.75
CA LEU A 345 -5.00 6.27 13.66
C LEU A 345 -5.52 7.71 13.59
N LYS A 346 -6.75 8.00 14.08
CA LYS A 346 -7.28 9.37 14.10
C LYS A 346 -6.42 10.33 14.91
N LEU A 347 -5.67 9.83 15.88
CA LEU A 347 -4.72 10.59 16.68
C LEU A 347 -3.69 11.30 15.78
N LEU A 348 -3.25 10.67 14.68
CA LEU A 348 -2.28 11.25 13.76
C LEU A 348 -2.79 12.49 13.01
N SER A 349 -4.11 12.68 12.90
CA SER A 349 -4.72 13.83 12.20
C SER A 349 -5.00 15.04 13.08
N LYS A 350 -5.03 14.87 14.41
CA LYS A 350 -5.61 15.85 15.35
C LYS A 350 -4.62 16.42 16.37
N ILE A 351 -3.35 16.02 16.33
CA ILE A 351 -2.47 16.18 17.48
C ILE A 351 -1.20 16.97 17.18
N GLU A 352 -0.74 17.69 18.21
CA GLU A 352 0.58 18.32 18.36
C GLU A 352 1.75 17.41 17.95
N THR A 353 2.88 18.03 17.60
CA THR A 353 4.05 17.37 17.03
C THR A 353 4.64 16.26 17.90
N GLU A 354 4.56 16.41 19.21
CA GLU A 354 5.20 15.59 20.24
C GLU A 354 4.45 14.27 20.46
N LEU A 355 3.11 14.32 20.57
CA LEU A 355 2.28 13.14 20.70
C LEU A 355 2.19 12.34 19.38
N LYS A 356 2.30 13.02 18.23
CA LYS A 356 2.51 12.34 16.94
C LYS A 356 3.83 11.56 16.95
N GLN A 357 4.89 12.13 17.52
CA GLN A 357 6.17 11.44 17.66
C GLN A 357 6.08 10.28 18.64
N LEU A 358 5.38 10.42 19.77
CA LEU A 358 5.09 9.33 20.69
C LEU A 358 4.38 8.18 19.99
N TRP A 359 3.33 8.47 19.21
CA TRP A 359 2.59 7.46 18.44
C TRP A 359 3.53 6.68 17.51
N LEU A 360 4.40 7.39 16.79
CA LEU A 360 5.37 6.77 15.87
C LEU A 360 6.43 5.95 16.60
N ASN A 361 6.90 6.41 17.76
CA ASN A 361 7.85 5.67 18.60
C ASN A 361 7.23 4.37 19.13
N LEU A 362 5.98 4.41 19.59
CA LEU A 362 5.24 3.24 20.06
C LEU A 362 4.97 2.25 18.93
N TYR A 363 4.58 2.73 17.75
CA TYR A 363 4.45 1.88 16.56
C TYR A 363 5.78 1.24 16.14
N ASN A 364 6.89 1.93 16.39
CA ASN A 364 8.25 1.44 16.16
C ASN A 364 8.79 0.54 17.28
N SER A 365 8.03 0.29 18.35
CA SER A 365 8.47 -0.58 19.44
C SER A 365 8.57 -2.05 18.99
N ASP A 366 9.51 -2.77 19.60
CA ASP A 366 9.69 -4.20 19.34
C ASP A 366 8.46 -5.00 19.82
N TYR A 367 7.77 -4.53 20.88
CA TYR A 367 6.53 -5.16 21.36
C TYR A 367 5.41 -5.13 20.30
N VAL A 368 5.11 -3.95 19.75
CA VAL A 368 4.07 -3.81 18.70
C VAL A 368 4.45 -4.63 17.47
N THR A 369 5.74 -4.62 17.11
CA THR A 369 6.28 -5.43 16.02
C THR A 369 6.03 -6.93 16.26
N GLN A 370 6.35 -7.44 17.45
CA GLN A 370 6.13 -8.84 17.81
C GLN A 370 4.65 -9.22 17.86
N LEU A 371 3.80 -8.33 18.36
CA LEU A 371 2.33 -8.52 18.40
C LEU A 371 1.75 -8.68 16.98
N ILE A 372 2.20 -7.85 16.03
CA ILE A 372 1.79 -7.97 14.62
C ILE A 372 2.31 -9.29 14.03
N MET A 373 3.56 -9.63 14.32
CA MET A 373 4.19 -10.87 13.82
C MET A 373 3.50 -12.13 14.35
N SER A 374 3.09 -12.16 15.62
CA SER A 374 2.41 -13.31 16.22
C SER A 374 1.01 -13.52 15.63
N LYS A 375 0.24 -12.45 15.44
CA LYS A 375 -1.08 -12.53 14.77
C LYS A 375 -0.98 -13.03 13.33
N LEU A 376 0.04 -12.60 12.60
CA LEU A 376 0.28 -13.08 11.23
C LEU A 376 0.69 -14.57 11.16
N GLN A 377 1.14 -15.16 12.27
CA GLN A 377 1.46 -16.58 12.37
C GLN A 377 0.27 -17.44 12.80
N SER A 378 -0.75 -16.85 13.45
CA SER A 378 -1.99 -17.55 13.81
C SER A 378 -2.83 -17.86 12.56
N THR A 379 -3.46 -19.04 12.54
CA THR A 379 -4.28 -19.53 11.41
C THR A 379 -5.60 -18.76 11.26
N PRO A 380 -6.13 -18.60 10.03
CA PRO A 380 -7.35 -17.84 9.76
C PRO A 380 -8.60 -18.24 10.57
N ASP A 381 -8.67 -19.47 11.08
CA ASP A 381 -9.80 -19.93 11.88
C ASP A 381 -9.88 -19.27 13.28
N ASP A 382 -8.78 -18.73 13.81
CA ASP A 382 -8.78 -17.89 15.03
C ASP A 382 -8.97 -16.39 14.72
N ILE A 383 -8.80 -15.98 13.46
CA ILE A 383 -8.76 -14.57 13.03
C ILE A 383 -10.17 -13.97 12.92
N PHE A 384 -11.19 -14.79 12.67
CA PHE A 384 -12.59 -14.33 12.60
C PHE A 384 -13.23 -14.05 13.98
N GLY A 385 -12.50 -14.26 15.08
CA GLY A 385 -12.99 -14.02 16.44
C GLY A 385 -12.94 -12.57 16.93
N ILE A 386 -12.22 -11.66 16.27
CA ILE A 386 -11.96 -10.32 16.83
C ILE A 386 -12.41 -9.21 15.87
N ASN A 387 -13.69 -8.86 16.01
CA ASN A 387 -14.24 -7.51 15.86
C ASN A 387 -14.45 -6.92 14.44
N ALA A 388 -14.93 -7.72 13.48
CA ALA A 388 -15.46 -7.20 12.20
C ALA A 388 -16.96 -6.85 12.21
N ALA A 389 -17.61 -6.74 13.37
CA ALA A 389 -19.03 -6.40 13.47
C ALA A 389 -19.22 -5.06 14.21
N SER A 390 -19.42 -4.01 13.41
CA SER A 390 -20.25 -2.83 13.66
C SER A 390 -20.76 -2.61 15.10
N THR A 391 -20.02 -1.83 15.87
CA THR A 391 -20.56 -1.00 16.98
C THR A 391 -19.63 0.20 17.06
N LYS A 392 -20.13 1.43 17.25
CA LYS A 392 -19.29 2.63 17.39
C LYS A 392 -18.26 2.42 18.50
N GLN A 393 -17.05 2.01 18.13
CA GLN A 393 -15.89 1.98 19.01
C GLN A 393 -15.59 3.44 19.38
N PHE A 394 -15.27 3.67 20.66
CA PHE A 394 -14.84 4.99 21.12
C PHE A 394 -13.56 5.43 20.37
N PHE A 395 -13.28 6.72 20.42
CA PHE A 395 -12.05 7.26 19.86
C PHE A 395 -11.00 7.30 20.97
N CYS A 396 -9.94 6.50 20.84
CA CYS A 396 -8.78 6.61 21.74
C CYS A 396 -8.27 8.05 21.77
N GLN A 397 -7.88 8.50 22.96
CA GLN A 397 -7.16 9.75 23.19
C GLN A 397 -5.68 9.49 23.49
N PHE A 398 -5.35 8.29 23.98
CA PHE A 398 -3.98 7.88 24.30
C PHE A 398 -3.45 6.90 23.24
N PRO A 399 -2.27 7.13 22.65
CA PRO A 399 -1.68 6.23 21.65
C PRO A 399 -1.50 4.80 22.19
N PHE A 400 -2.13 3.82 21.54
CA PHE A 400 -2.01 2.41 21.88
C PHE A 400 -2.38 2.07 23.35
N SER A 401 -3.36 2.77 23.94
CA SER A 401 -3.79 2.54 25.33
C SER A 401 -4.17 1.10 25.64
N TRP A 402 -4.78 0.39 24.68
CA TRP A 402 -5.13 -1.01 24.85
C TRP A 402 -3.91 -1.92 24.99
N ILE A 403 -2.76 -1.57 24.41
CA ILE A 403 -1.53 -2.38 24.52
C ILE A 403 -1.03 -2.35 25.96
N LEU A 404 -0.97 -1.15 26.56
CA LEU A 404 -0.61 -1.01 27.96
C LEU A 404 -1.60 -1.77 28.85
N ASN A 405 -2.89 -1.68 28.52
CA ASN A 405 -3.91 -2.41 29.25
C ASN A 405 -3.74 -3.93 29.16
N ASP A 406 -3.52 -4.46 27.95
CA ASP A 406 -3.36 -5.89 27.70
C ASP A 406 -2.11 -6.44 28.41
N ILE A 407 -0.97 -5.73 28.38
CA ILE A 407 0.27 -6.11 29.10
C ILE A 407 0.04 -6.28 30.60
N VAL A 408 -0.60 -5.29 31.24
CA VAL A 408 -0.80 -5.35 32.70
C VAL A 408 -1.87 -6.38 33.07
N ASN A 409 -2.89 -6.57 32.24
CA ASN A 409 -3.91 -7.60 32.47
C ASN A 409 -3.31 -9.02 32.39
N GLU A 410 -2.42 -9.27 31.44
CA GLU A 410 -1.71 -10.55 31.30
C GLU A 410 -0.82 -10.85 32.53
N ASN A 411 -0.34 -9.81 33.21
CA ASN A 411 0.59 -9.90 34.34
C ASN A 411 -0.03 -9.43 35.67
N CYS A 412 -1.36 -9.54 35.83
CA CYS A 412 -2.12 -8.99 36.96
C CYS A 412 -1.72 -9.50 38.36
N ASN A 413 -0.93 -10.58 38.46
CA ASN A 413 -0.45 -11.15 39.72
C ASN A 413 0.91 -10.57 40.17
N GLU A 414 1.59 -9.79 39.34
CA GLU A 414 2.89 -9.23 39.65
C GLU A 414 2.78 -7.96 40.51
N ASP A 415 3.80 -7.73 41.34
CA ASP A 415 3.87 -6.51 42.15
C ASP A 415 4.01 -5.27 41.25
N THR A 416 3.52 -4.12 41.71
CA THR A 416 3.53 -2.87 40.94
C THR A 416 4.94 -2.48 40.45
N LYS A 417 5.98 -2.80 41.23
CA LYS A 417 7.37 -2.54 40.84
C LYS A 417 7.84 -3.46 39.72
N ASP A 418 7.38 -4.70 39.69
CA ASP A 418 7.74 -5.69 38.68
C ASP A 418 7.02 -5.40 37.37
N LEU A 419 5.74 -5.01 37.42
CA LEU A 419 5.00 -4.53 36.24
C LEU A 419 5.63 -3.28 35.60
N ILE A 420 6.06 -2.32 36.42
CA ILE A 420 6.77 -1.12 35.94
C ILE A 420 8.11 -1.53 35.31
N LYS A 421 8.79 -2.53 35.87
CA LYS A 421 10.03 -3.06 35.29
C LYS A 421 9.77 -3.79 33.97
N LEU A 422 8.71 -4.59 33.88
CA LEU A 422 8.30 -5.28 32.66
C LEU A 422 8.01 -4.29 31.52
N LEU A 423 7.26 -3.22 31.82
CA LEU A 423 6.98 -2.15 30.87
C LEU A 423 8.27 -1.41 30.43
N LYS A 424 9.27 -1.29 31.31
CA LYS A 424 10.62 -0.79 30.97
C LYS A 424 11.37 -1.76 30.06
N ASP A 425 11.32 -3.05 30.37
CA ASP A 425 11.99 -4.11 29.62
C ASP A 425 11.43 -4.27 28.19
N TYR A 426 10.14 -3.96 27.98
CA TYR A 426 9.54 -3.89 26.65
C TYR A 426 9.93 -2.66 25.82
N ASP A 427 10.88 -1.83 26.31
CA ASP A 427 11.36 -0.61 25.66
C ASP A 427 10.26 0.44 25.37
N LEU A 428 9.05 0.26 25.92
CA LEU A 428 7.95 1.23 25.78
C LEU A 428 8.29 2.53 26.52
N PHE A 429 8.97 2.46 27.66
CA PHE A 429 9.40 3.63 28.43
C PHE A 429 10.25 4.61 27.63
N LYS A 430 11.19 4.12 26.81
CA LYS A 430 12.05 4.97 25.95
C LYS A 430 11.25 5.86 25.01
N SER A 431 10.04 5.44 24.63
CA SER A 431 9.15 6.22 23.77
C SER A 431 8.60 7.48 24.48
N PHE A 432 8.54 7.47 25.81
CA PHE A 432 8.01 8.57 26.64
C PHE A 432 9.10 9.44 27.28
N GLU A 433 10.35 8.96 27.42
CA GLU A 433 11.45 9.68 28.10
C GLU A 433 11.78 11.06 27.52
N ASN A 434 11.50 11.27 26.23
CA ASN A 434 11.79 12.54 25.55
C ASN A 434 10.61 13.52 25.56
N LEU A 435 9.50 13.19 26.22
CA LEU A 435 8.31 14.05 26.28
C LEU A 435 8.44 15.09 27.39
N PRO A 436 8.04 16.34 27.14
CA PRO A 436 8.02 17.37 28.16
C PRO A 436 6.86 17.10 29.16
N GLY A 437 7.06 17.49 30.43
CA GLY A 437 6.15 17.13 31.54
C GLY A 437 4.74 17.72 31.41
N ASP A 438 4.61 18.83 30.69
CA ASP A 438 3.35 19.47 30.29
C ASP A 438 2.49 18.57 29.39
N ILE A 439 3.10 17.65 28.64
CA ILE A 439 2.41 16.65 27.80
C ILE A 439 2.14 15.36 28.59
N ILE A 440 3.00 15.00 29.55
CA ILE A 440 2.83 13.80 30.38
C ILE A 440 1.59 13.91 31.28
N SER A 441 1.30 15.09 31.83
CA SER A 441 0.15 15.29 32.71
C SER A 441 -1.21 15.03 31.99
N PRO A 442 -1.49 15.59 30.80
CA PRO A 442 -2.66 15.23 29.98
C PRO A 442 -2.72 13.76 29.59
N LEU A 443 -1.58 13.11 29.31
CA LEU A 443 -1.54 11.69 28.94
C LEU A 443 -2.12 10.77 30.02
N ALA A 444 -1.90 11.08 31.31
CA ALA A 444 -2.51 10.32 32.40
C ALA A 444 -4.05 10.37 32.33
N ARG A 445 -4.61 11.55 32.03
CA ARG A 445 -6.06 11.72 31.86
C ARG A 445 -6.57 10.99 30.61
N PHE A 446 -5.83 11.05 29.50
CA PHE A 446 -6.18 10.32 28.26
C PHE A 446 -6.19 8.81 28.48
N TYR A 447 -5.25 8.27 29.27
CA TYR A 447 -5.25 6.86 29.62
C TYR A 447 -6.49 6.48 30.45
N VAL A 448 -6.88 7.28 31.45
CA VAL A 448 -8.08 7.01 32.26
C VAL A 448 -9.35 7.03 31.39
N HIS A 449 -9.49 8.03 30.51
CA HIS A 449 -10.58 8.10 29.54
C HIS A 449 -10.66 6.81 28.71
N ASP A 450 -9.55 6.42 28.09
CA ASP A 450 -9.51 5.23 27.26
C ASP A 450 -9.78 3.95 28.06
N PHE A 451 -9.23 3.84 29.28
CA PHE A 451 -9.44 2.70 30.16
C PHE A 451 -10.92 2.53 30.54
N VAL A 452 -11.60 3.62 30.92
CA VAL A 452 -13.03 3.59 31.27
C VAL A 452 -13.87 3.09 30.09
N HIS A 453 -13.54 3.51 28.88
CA HIS A 453 -14.18 3.00 27.67
C HIS A 453 -13.83 1.53 27.35
N LEU A 454 -12.62 1.07 27.70
CA LEU A 454 -12.22 -0.34 27.58
C LEU A 454 -12.95 -1.26 28.56
N MET A 455 -13.41 -0.75 29.71
CA MET A 455 -14.19 -1.52 30.70
C MET A 455 -15.57 -1.94 30.17
N ASP A 456 -16.13 -1.24 29.18
CA ASP A 456 -17.46 -1.49 28.63
C ASP A 456 -17.49 -2.75 27.75
N THR A 457 -17.44 -3.89 28.44
CA THR A 457 -17.46 -5.23 27.84
C THR A 457 -18.83 -5.62 27.28
N LYS A 458 -19.90 -4.92 27.69
CA LYS A 458 -21.30 -5.23 27.33
C LYS A 458 -21.76 -4.55 26.02
N ARG A 459 -20.90 -3.73 25.38
CA ARG A 459 -21.03 -3.24 23.98
C ARG A 459 -22.36 -2.54 23.67
N GLN A 460 -22.99 -1.89 24.65
CA GLN A 460 -24.17 -1.05 24.43
C GLN A 460 -23.79 0.43 24.58
N PRO A 461 -24.21 1.32 23.66
CA PRO A 461 -23.82 2.71 23.70
C PRO A 461 -24.46 3.42 24.90
N LEU A 462 -23.66 3.74 25.91
CA LEU A 462 -24.05 4.54 27.06
C LEU A 462 -23.91 6.05 26.77
N GLU A 463 -24.62 6.87 27.54
CA GLU A 463 -24.56 8.34 27.41
C GLU A 463 -23.15 8.86 27.74
N LYS A 464 -22.75 10.00 27.16
CA LYS A 464 -21.39 10.55 27.36
C LYS A 464 -21.11 10.89 28.82
N GLU A 465 -22.17 11.27 29.53
CA GLU A 465 -22.18 11.61 30.93
C GLU A 465 -21.77 10.41 31.81
N TYR A 466 -22.03 9.17 31.37
CA TYR A 466 -21.67 7.94 32.10
C TYR A 466 -20.16 7.80 32.20
N TYR A 467 -19.50 7.87 31.05
CA TYR A 467 -18.04 7.77 30.97
C TYR A 467 -17.37 8.91 31.74
N LYS A 468 -17.94 10.13 31.71
CA LYS A 468 -17.42 11.27 32.49
C LYS A 468 -17.50 11.06 34.01
N VAL A 469 -18.60 10.48 34.52
CA VAL A 469 -18.73 10.17 35.96
C VAL A 469 -17.69 9.12 36.36
N LEU A 470 -17.52 8.07 35.55
CA LEU A 470 -16.53 7.03 35.81
C LEU A 470 -15.09 7.53 35.70
N GLU A 471 -14.77 8.40 34.74
CA GLU A 471 -13.46 9.05 34.64
C GLU A 471 -13.10 9.79 35.94
N ASN A 472 -14.02 10.62 36.44
CA ASN A 472 -13.81 11.38 37.67
C ASN A 472 -13.66 10.44 38.90
N CYS A 473 -14.45 9.38 38.95
CA CYS A 473 -14.34 8.35 39.99
C CYS A 473 -12.97 7.68 39.96
N MET A 474 -12.51 7.23 38.79
CA MET A 474 -11.22 6.55 38.62
C MET A 474 -10.07 7.47 39.01
N ILE A 475 -10.11 8.73 38.59
CA ILE A 475 -9.11 9.74 38.98
C ILE A 475 -9.01 9.87 40.50
N ALA A 476 -10.16 9.99 41.17
CA ALA A 476 -10.22 10.17 42.61
C ALA A 476 -9.75 8.92 43.39
N MET A 477 -10.20 7.74 42.97
CA MET A 477 -9.83 6.46 43.61
C MET A 477 -8.36 6.10 43.39
N SER A 478 -7.79 6.41 42.22
CA SER A 478 -6.38 6.17 41.93
C SER A 478 -5.44 7.22 42.55
N GLY A 479 -5.98 8.22 43.27
CA GLY A 479 -5.19 9.24 43.94
C GLY A 479 -4.34 10.08 43.00
N ILE A 480 -4.78 10.24 41.75
CA ILE A 480 -4.00 10.90 40.69
C ILE A 480 -4.00 12.41 40.95
N SER A 481 -2.87 12.94 41.41
CA SER A 481 -2.63 14.38 41.43
C SER A 481 -2.04 14.80 40.09
N PHE A 482 -2.82 15.53 39.29
CA PHE A 482 -2.33 16.20 38.09
C PHE A 482 -1.54 17.46 38.50
N SER A 483 -0.30 17.29 38.96
CA SER A 483 0.65 18.40 39.11
C SER A 483 1.36 18.66 37.78
N ASP A 484 1.93 19.86 37.63
CA ASP A 484 2.68 20.26 36.43
C ASP A 484 4.02 19.50 36.26
N GLU A 485 4.40 18.65 37.23
CA GLU A 485 5.68 17.92 37.27
C GLU A 485 5.49 16.39 37.24
N LEU A 486 4.56 15.87 36.44
CA LEU A 486 4.44 14.43 36.23
C LEU A 486 5.59 13.92 35.36
N ASP A 487 6.34 12.93 35.86
CA ASP A 487 7.37 12.23 35.11
C ASP A 487 6.83 10.93 34.48
N VAL A 488 7.63 10.31 33.61
CA VAL A 488 7.26 9.06 32.92
C VAL A 488 6.97 7.94 33.93
N THR A 489 7.73 7.85 35.01
CA THR A 489 7.51 6.85 36.06
C THR A 489 6.13 7.01 36.70
N SER A 490 5.74 8.25 36.98
CA SER A 490 4.42 8.58 37.54
C SER A 490 3.29 8.23 36.57
N LEU A 491 3.47 8.45 35.26
CA LEU A 491 2.49 8.03 34.25
C LEU A 491 2.26 6.51 34.26
N PHE A 492 3.33 5.71 34.28
CA PHE A 492 3.19 4.25 34.34
C PHE A 492 2.67 3.77 35.70
N GLN A 493 2.96 4.48 36.79
CA GLN A 493 2.35 4.24 38.09
C GLN A 493 0.84 4.49 38.03
N VAL A 494 0.38 5.53 37.31
CA VAL A 494 -1.04 5.78 37.05
C VAL A 494 -1.65 4.62 36.28
N VAL A 495 -1.02 4.14 35.20
CA VAL A 495 -1.49 3.00 34.40
C VAL A 495 -1.77 1.78 35.29
N VAL A 496 -0.80 1.39 36.12
CA VAL A 496 -0.93 0.23 37.02
C VAL A 496 -1.95 0.49 38.13
N ASN A 497 -1.98 1.69 38.71
CA ASN A 497 -2.91 2.04 39.80
C ASN A 497 -4.37 2.02 39.34
N VAL A 498 -4.66 2.55 38.15
CA VAL A 498 -6.00 2.56 37.56
C VAL A 498 -6.52 1.14 37.42
N GLN A 499 -5.70 0.23 36.91
CA GLN A 499 -6.07 -1.16 36.75
C GLN A 499 -6.21 -1.90 38.07
N LYS A 500 -5.35 -1.62 39.05
CA LYS A 500 -5.44 -2.21 40.40
C LYS A 500 -6.70 -1.76 41.13
N VAL A 501 -7.03 -0.46 41.07
CA VAL A 501 -8.26 0.09 41.64
C VAL A 501 -9.48 -0.59 41.01
N TYR A 502 -9.46 -0.79 39.70
CA TYR A 502 -10.52 -1.50 38.99
C TYR A 502 -10.60 -2.97 39.41
N SER A 503 -9.49 -3.70 39.48
CA SER A 503 -9.49 -5.12 39.83
C SER A 503 -9.97 -5.37 41.26
N GLU A 504 -9.60 -4.49 42.20
CA GLU A 504 -10.04 -4.54 43.61
C GLU A 504 -11.54 -4.23 43.76
N ASN A 505 -12.11 -3.40 42.89
CA ASN A 505 -13.50 -2.93 42.98
C ASN A 505 -14.40 -3.41 41.84
N LYS A 506 -13.97 -4.44 41.10
CA LYS A 506 -14.63 -4.89 39.86
C LYS A 506 -16.13 -5.14 40.03
N SER A 507 -16.52 -5.80 41.12
CA SER A 507 -17.93 -6.10 41.43
C SER A 507 -18.78 -4.83 41.54
N PHE A 508 -18.24 -3.75 42.10
CA PHE A 508 -18.97 -2.48 42.24
C PHE A 508 -19.10 -1.75 40.90
N PHE A 509 -18.07 -1.80 40.05
CA PHE A 509 -18.16 -1.26 38.69
C PHE A 509 -19.18 -2.03 37.84
N ASP A 510 -19.19 -3.36 37.93
CA ASP A 510 -20.15 -4.21 37.22
C ASP A 510 -21.60 -3.90 37.67
N LEU A 511 -21.83 -3.80 38.98
CA LEU A 511 -23.15 -3.44 39.54
C LEU A 511 -23.59 -2.02 39.14
N PHE A 512 -22.67 -1.05 39.16
CA PHE A 512 -22.97 0.31 38.71
C PHE A 512 -23.32 0.35 37.23
N SER A 513 -22.56 -0.34 36.39
CA SER A 513 -22.87 -0.48 34.96
C SER A 513 -24.24 -1.11 34.74
N GLU A 514 -24.56 -2.20 35.44
CA GLU A 514 -25.87 -2.86 35.36
C GLU A 514 -27.03 -1.94 35.76
N LEU A 515 -26.86 -1.18 36.83
CA LEU A 515 -27.87 -0.21 37.28
C LEU A 515 -28.13 0.86 36.23
N ILE A 516 -27.07 1.43 35.65
CA ILE A 516 -27.21 2.46 34.60
C ILE A 516 -27.81 1.89 33.32
N MET A 517 -27.48 0.65 32.96
CA MET A 517 -28.12 -0.03 31.83
C MET A 517 -29.64 -0.19 32.04
N LEU A 518 -30.09 -0.36 33.28
CA LEU A 518 -31.51 -0.49 33.61
C LEU A 518 -32.22 0.87 33.66
N VAL A 519 -31.56 1.91 34.18
CA VAL A 519 -32.13 3.26 34.34
C VAL A 519 -31.12 4.34 33.88
N PRO A 520 -30.97 4.56 32.56
CA PRO A 520 -29.96 5.47 32.00
C PRO A 520 -30.04 6.91 32.51
N SER A 521 -31.26 7.42 32.75
CA SER A 521 -31.47 8.82 33.18
C SER A 521 -30.87 9.15 34.55
N THR A 522 -30.50 8.13 35.34
CA THR A 522 -29.83 8.28 36.64
C THR A 522 -28.50 9.03 36.51
N VAL A 523 -27.77 8.79 35.42
CA VAL A 523 -26.45 9.40 35.16
C VAL A 523 -26.55 10.92 35.02
N ASN A 524 -27.58 11.42 34.35
CA ASN A 524 -27.79 12.85 34.14
C ASN A 524 -28.07 13.60 35.45
N LYS A 525 -28.71 12.93 36.42
CA LYS A 525 -28.92 13.49 37.75
C LYS A 525 -27.65 13.43 38.62
N MET A 526 -26.84 12.39 38.47
CA MET A 526 -25.58 12.25 39.19
C MET A 526 -24.51 13.23 38.69
N SER A 527 -24.43 13.49 37.37
CA SER A 527 -23.46 14.43 36.79
C SER A 527 -23.62 15.87 37.31
N LEU A 528 -24.79 16.21 37.85
CA LEU A 528 -25.09 17.49 38.50
C LEU A 528 -24.69 17.53 39.99
N LYS A 529 -24.42 16.38 40.62
CA LYS A 529 -24.24 16.23 42.08
C LYS A 529 -22.85 15.79 42.52
N SER A 530 -22.15 14.96 41.77
CA SER A 530 -20.99 14.23 42.33
C SER A 530 -19.63 14.92 42.09
N ASN A 531 -18.92 15.15 43.20
CA ASN A 531 -17.45 15.25 43.30
C ASN A 531 -16.88 14.12 44.19
N ASP A 532 -17.62 13.02 44.37
CA ASP A 532 -17.30 11.98 45.36
C ASP A 532 -16.36 10.89 44.84
N SER A 533 -15.48 10.45 45.75
CA SER A 533 -14.17 9.89 45.45
C SER A 533 -14.13 8.37 45.26
N ASN A 534 -15.26 7.66 45.39
CA ASN A 534 -15.30 6.20 45.46
C ASN A 534 -16.53 5.59 44.76
N ILE A 535 -16.32 4.54 43.99
CA ILE A 535 -17.35 3.79 43.25
C ILE A 535 -18.46 3.23 44.15
N GLN A 536 -18.15 2.86 45.40
CA GLN A 536 -19.14 2.38 46.34
C GLN A 536 -20.13 3.48 46.74
N ILE A 537 -19.64 4.71 46.91
CA ILE A 537 -20.47 5.87 47.23
C ILE A 537 -21.35 6.20 46.03
N LEU A 538 -20.76 6.26 44.83
CA LEU A 538 -21.48 6.49 43.59
C LEU A 538 -22.59 5.46 43.35
N LEU A 539 -22.34 4.18 43.65
CA LEU A 539 -23.38 3.14 43.54
C LEU A 539 -24.54 3.39 44.51
N VAL A 540 -24.25 3.77 45.76
CA VAL A 540 -25.29 4.09 46.75
C VAL A 540 -26.09 5.32 46.33
N GLU A 541 -25.43 6.36 45.82
CA GLU A 541 -26.10 7.56 45.31
C GLU A 541 -26.98 7.25 44.10
N ALA A 542 -26.48 6.43 43.16
CA ALA A 542 -27.24 5.98 42.00
C ALA A 542 -28.49 5.19 42.43
N LEU A 543 -28.35 4.26 43.36
CA LEU A 543 -29.48 3.50 43.91
C LEU A 543 -30.49 4.41 44.59
N LYS A 544 -30.02 5.42 45.35
CA LYS A 544 -30.89 6.39 45.98
C LYS A 544 -31.68 7.21 44.95
N GLU A 545 -31.04 7.67 43.88
CA GLU A 545 -31.73 8.38 42.80
C GLU A 545 -32.79 7.53 42.11
N VAL A 546 -32.50 6.24 41.87
CA VAL A 546 -33.46 5.30 41.29
C VAL A 546 -34.65 5.09 42.24
N LEU A 547 -34.40 4.95 43.55
CA LEU A 547 -35.44 4.76 44.56
C LEU A 547 -36.29 6.03 44.81
N ASP A 548 -35.67 7.22 44.79
CA ASP A 548 -36.33 8.51 44.99
C ASP A 548 -37.13 8.92 43.73
N SER A 549 -36.87 8.31 42.58
CA SER A 549 -37.58 8.58 41.32
C SER A 549 -37.85 7.30 40.52
N PRO A 550 -38.73 6.40 41.01
CA PRO A 550 -38.92 5.06 40.45
C PRO A 550 -39.54 5.03 39.03
N PHE A 551 -39.97 6.18 38.50
CA PHE A 551 -40.50 6.34 37.14
C PHE A 551 -39.56 7.10 36.19
N LEU A 552 -38.29 7.27 36.56
CA LEU A 552 -37.27 8.04 35.82
C LEU A 552 -37.27 7.80 34.31
N ASP A 553 -37.38 6.54 33.89
CA ASP A 553 -37.38 6.11 32.48
C ASP A 553 -38.69 5.44 32.04
N VAL A 554 -39.72 5.45 32.90
CA VAL A 554 -41.05 4.91 32.55
C VAL A 554 -41.76 5.96 31.72
N LYS A 555 -41.88 5.71 30.40
CA LYS A 555 -42.78 6.49 29.55
C LYS A 555 -44.18 6.46 30.15
N ALA A 556 -44.68 7.59 30.63
CA ALA A 556 -46.07 7.74 31.02
C ALA A 556 -46.96 7.21 29.88
N PRO A 557 -48.02 6.43 30.18
CA PRO A 557 -49.02 6.14 29.18
C PRO A 557 -49.51 7.48 28.64
N THR A 558 -49.43 7.66 27.33
CA THR A 558 -50.07 8.80 26.69
C THR A 558 -51.56 8.62 26.92
N ASP A 559 -52.13 9.42 27.83
CA ASP A 559 -53.57 9.48 28.05
C ASP A 559 -54.23 9.74 26.68
N LYS A 560 -55.01 8.75 26.23
CA LYS A 560 -55.91 8.84 25.08
C LYS A 560 -57.31 9.15 25.57
#